data_AF-A0A940ZRL1-F1
#
_entry.id   AF-A0A940ZRL1-F1
#
_cell.length_a   1.000
_cell.length_b   1.000
_cell.length_c   1.000
_cell.angle_alpha   90.00
_cell.angle_beta   90.00
_cell.angle_gamma   90.00
#
_symmetry.space_group_name_H-M   'P 1'
#
loop_
_entity.id
_entity.type
_entity.pdbx_description
1 polymer ?
#
loop_
_entity_poly.entity_id
_entity_poly.type
_entity_poly.pdbx_seq_one_letter_code
_entity_poly.pdbx_strand_id
1 'polypeptide(L)'
;MLRTRLFGLAVTAVVAVVGISPVTALAAATDTQTLEMSEKDKDHKGNRALFEEKMNNAIKKWNTLTTNQKKDVYALLENEIKAHNKTLDKLVELGVIAKEDASLMKQERMDRFTKLRESGEFPLLKPKGNKRNK
;
A
#
# COMPACT_ATOMS: atom_id res chain seq x y z
N MET A 1 34.54 45.61 18.26
CA MET A 1 33.28 44.97 17.81
C MET A 1 32.58 45.87 16.81
N LEU A 2 32.66 45.57 15.51
CA LEU A 2 31.53 45.55 14.56
C LEU A 2 32.02 44.87 13.27
N ARG A 3 31.13 44.12 12.62
CA ARG A 3 31.41 43.04 11.68
C ARG A 3 31.41 43.51 10.22
N THR A 4 32.39 42.97 9.47
CA THR A 4 32.45 42.62 8.03
C THR A 4 31.62 43.39 6.99
N ARG A 5 32.28 43.73 5.86
CA ARG A 5 32.15 43.06 4.54
C ARG A 5 32.91 43.85 3.47
N LEU A 6 34.02 43.30 2.98
CA LEU A 6 34.74 43.81 1.80
C LEU A 6 35.23 42.61 0.96
N PHE A 7 34.84 42.62 -0.33
CA PHE A 7 35.49 42.13 -1.57
C PHE A 7 36.26 40.78 -1.54
N GLY A 8 36.20 39.91 -2.54
CA GLY A 8 35.77 40.04 -3.92
C GLY A 8 35.98 38.69 -4.65
N LEU A 9 35.42 38.62 -5.86
CA LEU A 9 35.45 37.49 -6.79
C LEU A 9 36.85 36.94 -7.08
N ALA A 10 36.96 35.60 -7.13
CA ALA A 10 37.88 34.91 -8.03
C ALA A 10 37.21 33.64 -8.57
N VAL A 11 36.84 33.70 -9.84
CA VAL A 11 36.33 32.59 -10.65
C VAL A 11 37.52 31.74 -11.09
N THR A 12 37.52 30.45 -10.76
CA THR A 12 38.40 29.47 -11.42
C THR A 12 37.55 28.41 -12.08
N ALA A 13 37.36 28.60 -13.39
CA ALA A 13 36.91 27.56 -14.30
C ALA A 13 38.07 26.58 -14.52
N VAL A 14 37.83 25.29 -14.26
CA VAL A 14 38.63 24.21 -14.86
C VAL A 14 37.66 23.32 -15.63
N VAL A 15 37.57 23.62 -16.92
CA VAL A 15 36.97 22.75 -17.92
C VAL A 15 38.05 21.77 -18.36
N ALA A 16 37.92 20.50 -18.00
CA ALA A 16 38.68 19.42 -18.61
C ALA A 16 37.72 18.63 -19.52
N VAL A 17 37.71 19.00 -20.80
CA VAL A 17 37.12 18.22 -21.89
C VAL A 17 38.12 17.11 -22.23
N VAL A 18 37.75 15.86 -21.97
CA VAL A 18 38.40 14.69 -22.57
C VAL A 18 37.31 13.73 -22.99
N GLY A 19 37.24 13.47 -24.30
CA GLY A 19 36.47 12.37 -24.87
C GLY A 19 35.36 12.79 -25.83
N ILE A 20 35.73 13.22 -27.03
CA ILE A 20 34.83 13.25 -28.18
C ILE A 20 34.67 11.79 -28.65
N SER A 21 33.50 11.21 -28.44
CA SER A 21 32.99 10.10 -29.25
C SER A 21 31.69 10.56 -29.91
N PRO A 22 31.48 10.30 -31.21
CA PRO A 22 30.39 10.89 -31.97
C PRO A 22 29.04 10.43 -31.43
N VAL A 23 28.11 11.37 -31.27
CA VAL A 23 26.69 11.08 -31.06
C VAL A 23 26.20 10.42 -32.34
N THR A 24 26.21 9.10 -32.39
CA THR A 24 25.24 8.38 -33.21
C THR A 24 23.88 8.80 -32.68
N ALA A 25 23.19 9.62 -33.47
CA ALA A 25 21.76 9.83 -33.37
C ALA A 25 21.08 8.46 -33.47
N LEU A 26 20.96 7.77 -32.34
CA LEU A 26 19.98 6.72 -32.20
C LEU A 26 18.68 7.46 -31.91
N ALA A 27 17.88 7.60 -32.96
CA ALA A 27 16.46 7.84 -32.80
C ALA A 27 15.98 6.83 -31.75
N ALA A 28 15.75 7.31 -30.53
CA ALA A 28 15.00 6.57 -29.54
C ALA A 28 13.59 6.48 -30.12
N ALA A 29 13.41 5.48 -30.99
CA ALA A 29 12.12 4.91 -31.26
C ALA A 29 11.48 4.71 -29.90
N THR A 30 10.33 5.34 -29.74
CA THR A 30 9.46 5.26 -28.59
C THR A 30 9.25 3.79 -28.25
N ASP A 31 10.09 3.22 -27.40
CA ASP A 31 9.75 2.04 -26.61
C ASP A 31 8.73 2.55 -25.59
N THR A 32 7.52 2.66 -26.12
CA THR A 32 6.30 2.47 -25.37
C THR A 32 6.53 1.14 -24.66
N GLN A 33 6.93 1.19 -23.39
CA GLN A 33 6.61 0.10 -22.48
C GLN A 33 5.09 0.10 -22.35
N THR A 34 4.42 -0.36 -23.41
CA THR A 34 3.22 -1.14 -23.31
C THR A 34 3.53 -2.16 -22.25
N LEU A 35 2.86 -1.99 -21.11
CA LEU A 35 2.58 -3.07 -20.19
C LEU A 35 2.05 -4.20 -21.07
N GLU A 36 2.94 -5.10 -21.48
CA GLU A 36 2.56 -6.41 -21.97
C GLU A 36 1.77 -7.03 -20.82
N MET A 37 0.46 -6.88 -20.90
CA MET A 37 -0.51 -7.83 -20.34
C MET A 37 -0.29 -9.15 -21.10
N SER A 38 0.89 -9.73 -20.96
CA SER A 38 1.25 -11.02 -21.53
C SER A 38 0.83 -12.09 -20.53
N GLU A 39 -0.25 -12.77 -20.91
CA GLU A 39 -0.44 -14.21 -20.73
C GLU A 39 0.15 -14.83 -19.45
N LYS A 40 -0.59 -14.75 -18.34
CA LYS A 40 -0.27 -15.54 -17.14
C LYS A 40 -1.43 -16.39 -16.65
N ASP A 41 -2.18 -16.98 -17.58
CA ASP A 41 -3.33 -17.83 -17.24
C ASP A 41 -2.98 -19.31 -16.95
N LYS A 42 -1.69 -19.70 -17.02
CA LYS A 42 -1.28 -21.10 -16.86
C LYS A 42 -0.67 -21.47 -15.50
N ASP A 43 -0.53 -20.52 -14.57
CA ASP A 43 0.18 -20.75 -13.29
C ASP A 43 -0.60 -20.34 -12.03
N HIS A 44 -1.93 -20.20 -12.15
CA HIS A 44 -2.79 -19.79 -11.04
C HIS A 44 -2.97 -20.88 -9.97
N LYS A 45 -2.90 -22.18 -10.31
CA LYS A 45 -3.07 -23.27 -9.34
C LYS A 45 -1.87 -23.45 -8.41
N GLY A 46 -0.65 -23.43 -8.93
CA GLY A 46 0.57 -23.59 -8.13
C GLY A 46 0.76 -22.43 -7.15
N ASN A 47 0.57 -21.19 -7.63
CA ASN A 47 0.66 -20.00 -6.79
C ASN A 47 -0.42 -19.94 -5.71
N ARG A 48 -1.62 -20.47 -5.98
CA ARG A 48 -2.69 -20.53 -4.98
C ARG A 48 -2.38 -21.50 -3.86
N ALA A 49 -1.90 -22.71 -4.17
CA ALA A 49 -1.55 -23.71 -3.16
C ALA A 49 -0.44 -23.20 -2.24
N LEU A 50 0.60 -22.58 -2.80
CA LEU A 50 1.70 -21.97 -2.03
C LEU A 50 1.22 -20.81 -1.16
N PHE A 51 0.29 -19.99 -1.64
CA PHE A 51 -0.31 -18.92 -0.85
C PHE A 51 -1.16 -19.48 0.31
N GLU A 52 -1.97 -20.50 0.06
CA GLU A 52 -2.80 -21.14 1.08
C GLU A 52 -1.93 -21.79 2.18
N GLU A 53 -0.83 -22.44 1.81
CA GLU A 53 0.13 -22.99 2.77
C GLU A 53 0.76 -21.89 3.65
N LYS A 54 1.24 -20.81 3.03
CA LYS A 54 1.81 -19.65 3.75
C LYS A 54 0.79 -19.03 4.70
N MET A 55 -0.47 -18.90 4.26
CA MET A 55 -1.56 -18.38 5.08
C MET A 55 -1.85 -19.30 6.28
N ASN A 56 -1.95 -20.61 6.05
CA ASN A 56 -2.16 -21.58 7.13
C ASN A 56 -1.02 -21.54 8.16
N ASN A 57 0.24 -21.39 7.72
CA ASN A 57 1.37 -21.21 8.62
C ASN A 57 1.27 -19.89 9.41
N ALA A 58 0.89 -18.79 8.76
CA ALA A 58 0.66 -17.51 9.44
C ALA A 58 -0.44 -17.61 10.51
N ILE A 59 -1.54 -18.31 10.22
CA ILE A 59 -2.62 -18.57 11.18
C ILE A 59 -2.12 -19.40 12.37
N LYS A 60 -1.31 -20.44 12.13
CA LYS A 60 -0.71 -21.24 13.21
C LYS A 60 0.16 -20.37 14.12
N LYS A 61 1.03 -19.55 13.53
CA LYS A 61 1.88 -18.60 14.28
C LYS A 61 1.05 -17.56 15.04
N TRP A 62 -0.01 -17.04 14.41
CA TRP A 62 -0.95 -16.13 15.05
C TRP A 62 -1.58 -16.76 16.30
N ASN A 63 -1.98 -18.03 16.22
CA ASN A 63 -2.59 -18.74 17.33
C ASN A 63 -1.63 -18.99 18.50
N THR A 64 -0.31 -18.96 18.28
CA THR A 64 0.69 -19.04 19.36
C THR A 64 0.97 -17.70 20.05
N LEU A 65 0.50 -16.58 19.51
CA LEU A 65 0.71 -15.27 20.12
C LEU A 65 -0.11 -15.09 21.39
N THR A 66 0.44 -14.34 22.34
CA THR A 66 -0.26 -13.96 23.56
C THR A 66 -1.39 -12.97 23.28
N THR A 67 -2.35 -12.88 24.21
CA THR A 67 -3.46 -11.93 24.13
C THR A 67 -2.99 -10.48 23.99
N ASN A 68 -1.91 -10.09 24.68
CA ASN A 68 -1.35 -8.74 24.59
C ASN A 68 -0.78 -8.45 23.20
N GLN A 69 0.00 -9.37 22.63
CA GLN A 69 0.53 -9.23 21.27
C GLN A 69 -0.58 -9.12 20.22
N LYS A 70 -1.66 -9.91 20.38
CA LYS A 70 -2.83 -9.81 19.49
C LYS A 70 -3.56 -8.47 19.67
N LYS A 71 -3.68 -7.99 20.90
CA LYS A 71 -4.31 -6.69 21.23
C LYS A 71 -3.58 -5.52 20.55
N ASP A 72 -2.24 -5.54 20.54
CA ASP A 72 -1.45 -4.52 19.86
C ASP A 72 -1.74 -4.48 18.36
N VAL A 73 -1.84 -5.65 17.72
CA VAL A 73 -2.22 -5.75 16.30
C VAL A 73 -3.65 -5.26 16.08
N TYR A 74 -4.61 -5.64 16.92
CA TYR A 74 -5.99 -5.13 16.81
C TYR A 74 -6.08 -3.62 17.02
N ALA A 75 -5.23 -3.01 17.84
CA ALA A 75 -5.18 -1.56 17.99
C ALA A 75 -4.70 -0.86 16.70
N LEU A 76 -3.76 -1.46 15.95
CA LEU A 76 -3.35 -0.95 14.64
C LEU A 76 -4.52 -0.98 13.64
N LEU A 77 -5.26 -2.09 13.59
CA LEU A 77 -6.45 -2.21 12.75
C LEU A 77 -7.54 -1.20 13.13
N GLU A 78 -7.77 -0.98 14.43
CA GLU A 78 -8.72 0.02 14.91
C GLU A 78 -8.34 1.44 14.44
N ASN A 79 -7.04 1.76 14.49
CA ASN A 79 -6.53 3.05 14.00
C ASN A 79 -6.69 3.21 12.49
N GLU A 80 -6.47 2.14 11.72
CA GLU A 80 -6.73 2.13 10.27
C GLU A 80 -8.22 2.39 9.97
N ILE A 81 -9.12 1.75 10.71
CA ILE A 81 -10.57 1.97 10.57
C ILE A 81 -10.92 3.42 10.87
N LYS A 82 -10.37 4.00 11.95
CA LYS A 82 -10.57 5.42 12.28
C LYS A 82 -10.05 6.35 11.19
N ALA A 83 -8.88 6.07 10.64
CA ALA A 83 -8.32 6.86 9.54
C ALA A 83 -9.23 6.80 8.30
N HIS A 84 -9.68 5.60 7.93
CA HIS A 84 -10.61 5.44 6.81
C HIS A 84 -11.96 6.13 7.05
N ASN A 85 -12.48 6.10 8.27
CA ASN A 85 -13.73 6.80 8.61
C ASN A 85 -13.59 8.31 8.41
N LYS A 86 -12.44 8.91 8.75
CA LYS A 86 -12.15 10.32 8.46
C LYS A 86 -12.10 10.60 6.96
N THR A 87 -11.57 9.68 6.17
CA THR A 87 -11.63 9.79 4.70
C THR A 87 -13.08 9.79 4.21
N LEU A 88 -13.93 8.89 4.73
CA LEU A 88 -15.36 8.88 4.39
C LEU A 88 -16.05 10.18 4.80
N ASP A 89 -15.76 10.71 5.99
CA ASP A 89 -16.27 12.01 6.41
C ASP A 89 -15.88 13.11 5.42
N LYS A 90 -14.63 13.12 4.96
CA LYS A 90 -14.20 14.10 3.97
C LYS A 90 -14.90 13.94 2.62
N LEU A 91 -15.17 12.71 2.20
CA LEU A 91 -15.92 12.45 0.96
C LEU A 91 -17.38 12.87 1.07
N VAL A 92 -17.99 12.75 2.25
CA VAL A 92 -19.34 13.30 2.52
C VAL A 92 -19.33 14.82 2.51
N GLU A 93 -18.35 15.45 3.16
CA GLU A 93 -18.19 16.92 3.15
C GLU A 93 -18.04 17.48 1.72
N LEU A 94 -17.34 16.75 0.86
CA LEU A 94 -17.14 17.12 -0.55
C LEU A 94 -18.33 16.75 -1.45
N GLY A 95 -19.38 16.12 -0.91
CA GLY A 95 -20.53 15.68 -1.67
C GLY A 95 -20.26 14.52 -2.64
N VAL A 96 -19.13 13.82 -2.50
CA VAL A 96 -18.75 12.68 -3.36
C VAL A 96 -19.54 11.42 -3.00
N ILE A 97 -19.87 11.25 -1.73
CA ILE A 97 -20.64 10.11 -1.20
C ILE A 97 -21.77 10.63 -0.31
N ALA A 98 -22.93 9.98 -0.37
CA ALA A 98 -24.05 10.29 0.52
C ALA A 98 -23.72 9.93 1.99
N LYS A 99 -24.30 10.67 2.93
CA LYS A 99 -24.04 10.46 4.36
C LYS A 99 -24.49 9.06 4.82
N GLU A 100 -25.57 8.57 4.24
CA GLU A 100 -26.18 7.27 4.51
C GLU A 100 -25.25 6.15 4.07
N ASP A 101 -24.70 6.25 2.86
CA ASP A 101 -23.74 5.28 2.32
C ASP A 101 -22.44 5.25 3.15
N ALA A 102 -21.90 6.42 3.49
CA ALA A 102 -20.74 6.52 4.36
C ALA A 102 -21.02 5.90 5.75
N SER A 103 -22.22 6.10 6.30
CA SER A 103 -22.62 5.51 7.58
C SER A 103 -22.69 3.98 7.51
N LEU A 104 -23.28 3.44 6.44
CA LEU A 104 -23.32 1.99 6.20
C LEU A 104 -21.91 1.40 6.09
N MET A 105 -21.02 2.04 5.33
CA MET A 105 -19.64 1.60 5.16
C MET A 105 -18.86 1.60 6.49
N LYS A 106 -19.08 2.59 7.34
CA LYS A 106 -18.46 2.67 8.68
C LYS A 106 -18.98 1.55 9.58
N GLN A 107 -20.30 1.33 9.58
CA GLN A 107 -20.93 0.30 10.41
C GLN A 107 -20.44 -1.09 10.01
N GLU A 108 -20.51 -1.45 8.72
CA GLU A 108 -20.05 -2.77 8.27
C GLU A 108 -18.58 -3.03 8.61
N ARG A 109 -17.74 -2.00 8.49
CA ARG A 109 -16.31 -2.10 8.81
C ARG A 109 -16.11 -2.32 10.31
N MET A 110 -16.85 -1.61 11.15
CA MET A 110 -16.80 -1.79 12.60
C MET A 110 -17.31 -3.16 13.01
N ASP A 111 -18.45 -3.61 12.45
CA ASP A 111 -19.03 -4.91 12.76
C ASP A 111 -18.09 -6.06 12.40
N ARG A 112 -17.40 -5.97 11.24
CA ARG A 112 -16.38 -6.95 10.85
C ARG A 112 -15.20 -6.94 11.82
N PHE A 113 -14.74 -5.78 12.25
CA PHE A 113 -13.64 -5.66 13.20
C PHE A 113 -14.00 -6.21 14.58
N THR A 114 -15.20 -5.91 15.08
CA THR A 114 -15.71 -6.45 16.34
C THR A 114 -15.74 -7.97 16.29
N LYS A 115 -16.32 -8.56 15.24
CA LYS A 115 -16.35 -10.02 15.04
C LYS A 115 -14.95 -10.63 14.98
N LEU A 116 -14.03 -9.98 14.26
CA LEU A 116 -12.64 -10.43 14.14
C LEU A 116 -11.90 -10.41 15.49
N ARG A 117 -12.13 -9.36 16.28
CA ARG A 117 -11.51 -9.20 17.61
C ARG A 117 -12.09 -10.20 18.61
N GLU A 118 -13.41 -10.42 18.57
CA GLU A 118 -14.10 -11.40 19.41
C GLU A 118 -13.70 -12.85 19.07
N SER A 119 -13.57 -13.17 17.78
CA SER A 119 -13.13 -14.50 17.34
C SER A 119 -11.64 -14.75 17.59
N GLY A 120 -10.85 -13.69 17.77
CA GLY A 120 -9.39 -13.79 17.92
C GLY A 120 -8.69 -14.27 16.64
N GLU A 121 -9.38 -14.20 15.50
CA GLU A 121 -8.91 -14.69 14.21
C GLU A 121 -7.79 -13.81 13.62
N PHE A 122 -7.07 -14.41 12.68
CA PHE A 122 -6.00 -13.73 11.96
C PHE A 122 -6.57 -12.63 11.04
N PRO A 123 -6.15 -11.35 11.22
CA PRO A 123 -6.81 -10.19 10.60
C PRO A 123 -6.72 -10.09 9.08
N LEU A 124 -5.73 -10.75 8.46
CA LEU A 124 -5.55 -10.72 7.00
C LEU A 124 -6.14 -11.94 6.29
N LEU A 125 -6.91 -12.75 7.03
CA LEU A 125 -7.66 -13.83 6.43
C LEU A 125 -8.79 -13.23 5.60
N LYS A 126 -8.72 -13.40 4.27
CA LYS A 126 -9.85 -13.03 3.42
C LYS A 126 -11.05 -13.91 3.81
N PRO A 127 -12.22 -13.33 4.11
CA PRO A 127 -13.42 -14.13 4.29
C PRO A 127 -13.60 -14.97 3.03
N LYS A 128 -13.73 -16.29 3.20
CA LYS A 128 -13.91 -17.22 2.09
C LYS A 128 -15.16 -16.75 1.35
N GLY A 129 -14.99 -16.27 0.12
CA GLY A 129 -16.08 -15.69 -0.65
C GLY A 129 -17.23 -16.67 -0.64
N ASN A 130 -18.32 -16.31 0.03
CA ASN A 130 -19.51 -17.14 0.07
C ASN A 130 -19.92 -17.28 -1.39
N LYS A 131 -19.83 -18.49 -1.95
CA LYS A 131 -20.42 -18.78 -3.26
C LYS A 131 -21.90 -18.46 -3.07
N ARG A 132 -22.31 -17.27 -3.52
CA ARG A 132 -23.73 -16.95 -3.69
C ARG A 132 -24.20 -17.95 -4.74
N ASN A 133 -24.75 -19.07 -4.29
CA ASN A 133 -25.56 -19.93 -5.14
C ASN A 133 -26.69 -19.04 -5.65
N LYS A 134 -26.59 -18.67 -6.91
CA LYS A 134 -27.65 -18.03 -7.68
C LYS A 134 -28.36 -19.12 -8.45
#